data_AF-A0A196NJZ8-F1
#
_entry.id   AF-A0A196NJZ8-F1
#
_cell.length_a   1.000
_cell.length_b   1.000
_cell.length_c   1.000
_cell.angle_alpha   90.00
_cell.angle_beta   90.00
_cell.angle_gamma   90.00
#
_symmetry.space_group_name_H-M   'P 1'
#
loop_
_entity.id
_entity.type
_entity.pdbx_description
1 polymer ?
#
loop_
_entity_poly.entity_id
_entity_poly.type
_entity_poly.pdbx_seq_one_letter_code
_entity_poly.pdbx_strand_id
1 'polypeptide(L)'
;MTLAATLERFRKNEHGGVLLLWAVCVVMILGFFGLIFDTGRMAATQSELQSYADSVSLAAAAELDGKSDSIARATSAASGLITDSQTFGDGARTLDFANDVTLVFYKPGTDGKFQRSAALETTNSYAARFVEARIRDRDVRAAVAAAFSSLTGETTPDSNVNASSVAGFSLEACNVAPVAMCLPAVDFDAASNIGKTLEVKLDVNVSRLIPGQLRAVHTLTDSLDGLEICAGLLGRSLAACLLASRQPETACAGGGGLHITADVSANDLANAINTRFDKFSGIASGFQNNPDFSAAPNVLTGLLNATGLCLPVGNLLGLGNADIGLPTDDCLATGGCSIQGNGVWDAGRSAYIEAHYDGEDPHPEAQTRFEFYQAEIEAAIELEGTPLLGAVGGLLGGVVSEPGMCAPQANKDVKRRLMVVAGIDCLSAELDAAVTVPPVQQFFEVFTLGPAENGLLNVEITACLGGNCGGGNLDTEVVDVVRLVE
;
A
#
# COMPACT_ATOMS: atom_id res chain seq x y z
N MET A 1 29.44 -8.34 -95.50
CA MET A 1 29.61 -7.17 -94.63
C MET A 1 31.00 -7.22 -94.02
N THR A 2 31.81 -6.19 -94.20
CA THR A 2 33.16 -6.13 -93.63
C THR A 2 33.08 -5.80 -92.15
N LEU A 3 33.97 -6.40 -91.35
CA LEU A 3 34.00 -6.28 -89.89
C LEU A 3 34.12 -4.82 -89.41
N ALA A 4 34.76 -3.98 -90.24
CA ALA A 4 34.88 -2.53 -90.05
C ALA A 4 33.51 -1.81 -90.08
N ALA A 5 32.62 -2.17 -91.00
CA ALA A 5 31.30 -1.52 -91.13
C ALA A 5 30.36 -1.88 -89.97
N THR A 6 30.49 -3.08 -89.40
CA THR A 6 29.77 -3.48 -88.19
C THR A 6 30.30 -2.76 -86.94
N LEU A 7 31.62 -2.54 -86.83
CA LEU A 7 32.20 -1.77 -85.73
C LEU A 7 31.77 -0.29 -85.76
N GLU A 8 31.72 0.30 -86.95
CA GLU A 8 31.33 1.70 -87.11
C GLU A 8 29.84 1.93 -86.79
N ARG A 9 28.98 0.97 -87.16
CA ARG A 9 27.57 0.95 -86.75
C ARG A 9 27.40 0.79 -85.24
N PHE A 10 28.17 -0.10 -84.61
CA PHE A 10 28.11 -0.30 -83.16
C PHE A 10 28.55 0.96 -82.41
N ARG A 11 29.59 1.64 -82.89
CA ARG A 11 30.10 2.89 -82.30
C ARG A 11 29.13 4.07 -82.42
N LYS A 12 28.26 4.11 -83.44
CA LYS A 12 27.21 5.12 -83.62
C LYS A 12 25.87 4.76 -82.96
N ASN A 13 25.79 3.61 -82.29
CA ASN A 13 24.53 3.09 -81.77
C ASN A 13 24.23 3.65 -80.36
N GLU A 14 23.42 4.70 -80.27
CA GLU A 14 23.07 5.36 -78.98
C GLU A 14 21.89 4.70 -78.25
N HIS A 15 21.30 3.64 -78.81
CA HIS A 15 20.16 2.92 -78.22
C HIS A 15 20.47 2.26 -76.85
N GLY A 16 21.73 2.24 -76.41
CA GLY A 16 22.16 1.71 -75.11
C GLY A 16 22.15 2.73 -73.95
N GLY A 17 21.91 4.02 -74.21
CA GLY A 17 21.91 5.04 -73.15
C GLY A 17 20.86 4.79 -72.05
N VAL A 18 19.69 4.29 -72.44
CA VAL A 18 18.60 3.91 -71.52
C VAL A 18 18.99 2.72 -70.64
N LEU A 19 19.84 1.80 -71.15
CA LEU A 19 20.33 0.63 -70.41
C LEU A 19 21.26 1.02 -69.26
N LEU A 20 22.12 2.04 -69.47
CA LEU A 20 22.99 2.60 -68.42
C LEU A 20 22.17 3.27 -67.30
N LEU A 21 21.19 4.10 -67.68
CA LEU A 21 20.28 4.73 -66.72
C LEU A 21 19.51 3.66 -65.92
N TRP A 22 18.98 2.64 -66.60
CA TRP A 22 18.25 1.55 -65.97
C TRP A 22 19.13 0.74 -65.00
N ALA A 23 20.36 0.42 -65.39
CA ALA A 23 21.31 -0.30 -64.52
C ALA A 23 21.60 0.48 -63.24
N VAL A 24 21.82 1.80 -63.32
CA VAL A 24 22.03 2.66 -62.15
C VAL A 24 20.79 2.71 -61.26
N CYS A 25 19.60 2.87 -61.85
CA CYS A 25 18.35 2.86 -61.10
C CYS A 25 18.11 1.53 -60.36
N VAL A 26 18.37 0.39 -61.01
CA VAL A 26 18.25 -0.93 -60.38
C VAL A 26 19.20 -1.08 -59.20
N VAL A 27 20.46 -0.67 -59.34
CA VAL A 27 21.43 -0.70 -58.23
C VAL A 27 20.99 0.18 -57.07
N MET A 28 20.50 1.40 -57.34
CA MET A 28 19.98 2.27 -56.28
C MET A 28 18.78 1.65 -55.57
N ILE A 29 17.82 1.10 -56.32
CA ILE A 29 16.62 0.45 -55.75
C ILE A 29 17.02 -0.74 -54.86
N LEU A 30 17.94 -1.60 -55.33
CA LEU A 30 18.44 -2.72 -54.53
C LEU A 30 19.20 -2.25 -53.27
N GLY A 31 19.95 -1.16 -53.36
CA GLY A 31 20.59 -0.52 -52.21
C GLY A 31 19.58 -0.04 -51.17
N PHE A 32 18.50 0.60 -51.61
CA PHE A 32 17.40 1.02 -50.71
C PHE A 32 16.69 -0.17 -50.07
N PHE A 33 16.42 -1.25 -50.80
CA PHE A 33 15.85 -2.48 -50.22
C PHE A 33 16.76 -3.07 -49.15
N GLY A 34 18.07 -3.08 -49.39
CA GLY A 34 19.05 -3.54 -48.42
C GLY A 34 19.06 -2.70 -47.14
N LEU A 35 19.03 -1.36 -47.27
CA LEU A 35 18.96 -0.45 -46.13
C LEU A 35 17.69 -0.65 -45.30
N ILE A 36 16.54 -0.83 -45.97
CA ILE A 36 15.26 -1.12 -45.31
C ILE A 36 15.33 -2.42 -44.52
N PHE A 37 15.96 -3.46 -45.08
CA PHE A 37 16.11 -4.75 -44.40
C PHE A 37 17.01 -4.65 -43.17
N ASP A 38 18.17 -4.01 -43.30
CA ASP A 38 19.10 -3.79 -42.16
C ASP A 38 18.41 -2.99 -41.04
N THR A 39 17.70 -1.90 -41.40
CA THR A 39 16.96 -1.08 -40.44
C THR A 39 15.81 -1.87 -39.79
N GLY A 40 15.09 -2.66 -40.59
CA GLY A 40 13.99 -3.50 -40.10
C GLY A 40 14.47 -4.53 -39.07
N ARG A 41 15.65 -5.12 -39.29
CA ARG A 41 16.25 -6.03 -38.31
C ARG A 41 16.65 -5.32 -37.02
N MET A 42 17.31 -4.16 -37.10
CA MET A 42 17.66 -3.39 -35.91
C MET A 42 16.42 -2.98 -35.11
N ALA A 43 15.37 -2.49 -35.78
CA ALA A 43 14.14 -2.07 -35.14
C ALA A 43 13.39 -3.25 -34.47
N ALA A 44 13.39 -4.43 -35.11
CA ALA A 44 12.84 -5.65 -34.52
C ALA A 44 13.63 -6.08 -33.28
N THR A 45 14.96 -6.14 -33.37
CA THR A 45 15.83 -6.47 -32.22
C THR A 45 15.69 -5.47 -31.08
N GLN A 46 15.59 -4.17 -31.36
CA GLN A 46 15.34 -3.13 -30.34
C GLN A 46 14.03 -3.38 -29.61
N SER A 47 12.95 -3.67 -30.36
CA SER A 47 11.63 -3.92 -29.78
C SER A 47 11.62 -5.18 -28.90
N GLU A 48 12.30 -6.25 -29.35
CA GLU A 48 12.46 -7.48 -28.56
C GLU A 48 13.24 -7.24 -27.27
N LEU A 49 14.36 -6.51 -27.34
CA LEU A 49 15.16 -6.18 -26.17
C LEU A 49 14.41 -5.30 -25.19
N GLN A 50 13.61 -4.33 -25.66
CA GLN A 50 12.79 -3.49 -24.81
C GLN A 50 11.69 -4.29 -24.11
N SER A 51 10.96 -5.12 -24.86
CA SER A 51 9.91 -6.00 -24.28
C SER A 51 10.49 -6.95 -23.23
N TYR A 52 11.70 -7.45 -23.45
CA TYR A 52 12.41 -8.29 -22.49
C TYR A 52 12.83 -7.48 -21.25
N ALA A 53 13.41 -6.28 -21.42
CA ALA A 53 13.78 -5.40 -20.33
C ALA A 53 12.57 -5.04 -19.44
N ASP A 54 11.43 -4.74 -20.06
CA ASP A 54 10.17 -4.43 -19.35
C ASP A 54 9.65 -5.63 -18.56
N SER A 55 9.70 -6.83 -19.15
CA SER A 55 9.27 -8.05 -18.45
C SER A 55 10.17 -8.35 -17.25
N VAL A 56 11.48 -8.18 -17.41
CA VAL A 56 12.47 -8.37 -16.34
C VAL A 56 12.30 -7.33 -15.24
N SER A 57 12.15 -6.05 -15.58
CA SER A 57 11.98 -4.99 -14.58
C SER A 57 10.67 -5.18 -13.80
N LEU A 58 9.56 -5.50 -14.47
CA LEU A 58 8.26 -5.76 -13.82
C LEU A 58 8.32 -6.97 -12.88
N ALA A 59 8.89 -8.10 -13.32
CA ALA A 59 9.01 -9.27 -12.46
C ALA A 59 9.94 -9.05 -11.27
N ALA A 60 11.06 -8.35 -11.47
CA ALA A 60 11.96 -7.99 -10.38
C ALA A 60 11.29 -7.01 -9.41
N ALA A 61 10.53 -6.03 -9.92
CA ALA A 61 9.85 -5.03 -9.11
C ALA A 61 8.77 -5.65 -8.24
N ALA A 62 8.01 -6.63 -8.75
CA ALA A 62 6.97 -7.33 -8.00
C ALA A 62 7.44 -7.96 -6.68
N GLU A 63 8.74 -8.26 -6.57
CA GLU A 63 9.33 -8.85 -5.37
C GLU A 63 9.85 -7.81 -4.34
N LEU A 64 9.82 -6.52 -4.68
CA LEU A 64 10.32 -5.41 -3.84
C LEU A 64 9.31 -4.95 -2.78
N ASP A 65 8.81 -5.91 -2.00
CA ASP A 65 7.86 -5.69 -0.89
C ASP A 65 8.47 -5.02 0.35
N GLY A 66 9.79 -4.81 0.35
CA GLY A 66 10.51 -4.15 1.43
C GLY A 66 10.89 -5.05 2.60
N LYS A 67 10.84 -6.38 2.44
CA LYS A 67 11.39 -7.35 3.41
C LYS A 67 12.90 -7.54 3.25
N SER A 68 13.52 -8.18 4.24
CA SER A 68 14.95 -8.47 4.29
C SER A 68 15.52 -9.22 3.07
N ASP A 69 14.71 -10.04 2.41
CA ASP A 69 15.08 -10.92 1.29
C ASP A 69 14.56 -10.43 -0.08
N SER A 70 13.93 -9.25 -0.14
CA SER A 70 13.28 -8.72 -1.35
C SER A 70 14.21 -8.66 -2.57
N ILE A 71 15.44 -8.16 -2.42
CA ILE A 71 16.45 -8.11 -3.50
C ILE A 71 16.83 -9.51 -3.99
N ALA A 72 16.95 -10.47 -3.07
CA ALA A 72 17.30 -11.84 -3.41
C ALA A 72 16.15 -12.52 -4.19
N ARG A 73 14.90 -12.32 -3.77
CA ARG A 73 13.71 -12.79 -4.51
C ARG A 73 13.57 -12.10 -5.86
N ALA A 74 13.76 -10.78 -5.93
CA ALA A 74 13.75 -10.02 -7.18
C ALA A 74 14.78 -10.54 -8.19
N THR A 75 16.00 -10.81 -7.72
CA THR A 75 17.06 -11.40 -8.56
C THR A 75 16.69 -12.81 -9.02
N SER A 76 16.10 -13.62 -8.15
CA SER A 76 15.62 -14.97 -8.49
C SER A 76 14.48 -14.91 -9.51
N ALA A 77 13.47 -14.06 -9.31
CA ALA A 77 12.34 -13.88 -10.22
C ALA A 77 12.81 -13.42 -11.61
N ALA A 78 13.74 -12.46 -11.65
CA ALA A 78 14.35 -11.99 -12.89
C ALA A 78 15.14 -13.09 -13.62
N SER A 79 15.90 -13.90 -12.88
CA SER A 79 16.64 -15.05 -13.45
C SER A 79 15.72 -16.21 -13.88
N GLY A 80 14.50 -16.28 -13.34
CA GLY A 80 13.49 -17.28 -13.72
C GLY A 80 12.80 -17.00 -15.05
N LEU A 81 12.88 -15.77 -15.57
CA LEU A 81 12.30 -15.37 -16.86
C LEU A 81 13.07 -15.88 -18.08
N ILE A 82 14.12 -16.69 -17.89
CA ILE A 82 14.96 -17.26 -18.96
C ILE A 82 14.22 -18.41 -19.67
N THR A 83 13.14 -18.09 -20.39
CA THR A 83 12.64 -18.93 -21.49
C THR A 83 11.99 -18.08 -22.58
N ASP A 84 12.63 -16.97 -22.98
CA ASP A 84 12.29 -16.34 -24.26
C ASP A 84 13.48 -16.43 -25.23
N SER A 85 13.18 -16.88 -26.45
CA SER A 85 14.17 -17.12 -27.50
C SER A 85 14.20 -15.91 -28.42
N GLN A 86 15.29 -15.14 -28.41
CA GLN A 86 15.52 -14.16 -29.47
C GLN A 86 15.61 -14.89 -30.80
N THR A 87 14.68 -14.60 -31.70
CA THR A 87 14.61 -15.27 -33.02
C THR A 87 15.29 -14.44 -34.11
N PHE A 88 15.53 -13.14 -33.89
CA PHE A 88 15.87 -12.21 -34.98
C PHE A 88 17.29 -11.61 -34.96
N GLY A 89 18.15 -12.05 -34.02
CA GLY A 89 19.61 -11.80 -34.02
C GLY A 89 20.39 -12.73 -34.98
N ASP A 90 21.73 -12.71 -34.93
CA ASP A 90 22.62 -13.58 -35.72
C ASP A 90 22.56 -15.05 -35.21
N GLY A 91 21.40 -15.68 -35.41
CA GLY A 91 21.01 -16.99 -34.89
C GLY A 91 20.11 -16.92 -33.66
N ALA A 92 19.18 -17.88 -33.52
CA ALA A 92 18.39 -18.02 -32.31
C ALA A 92 19.32 -18.29 -31.12
N ARG A 93 19.38 -17.37 -30.16
CA ARG A 93 20.14 -17.53 -28.92
C ARG A 93 19.24 -17.25 -27.74
N THR A 94 19.28 -18.16 -26.78
CA THR A 94 18.67 -17.97 -25.46
C THR A 94 19.39 -16.81 -24.79
N LEU A 95 18.65 -15.79 -24.34
CA LEU A 95 19.21 -14.75 -23.48
C LEU A 95 19.60 -15.40 -22.16
N ASP A 96 20.83 -15.15 -21.69
CA ASP A 96 21.29 -15.65 -20.39
C ASP A 96 21.35 -14.49 -19.40
N PHE A 97 20.48 -14.54 -18.39
CA PHE A 97 20.42 -13.53 -17.34
C PHE A 97 21.79 -13.22 -16.75
N ALA A 98 22.64 -14.23 -16.53
CA ALA A 98 23.93 -14.07 -15.87
C ALA A 98 24.94 -13.24 -16.68
N ASN A 99 24.78 -13.16 -18.00
CA ASN A 99 25.75 -12.53 -18.91
C ASN A 99 25.19 -11.29 -19.63
N ASP A 100 23.86 -11.16 -19.65
CA ASP A 100 23.16 -10.21 -20.53
C ASP A 100 22.28 -9.21 -19.77
N VAL A 101 21.96 -9.47 -18.50
CA VAL A 101 21.10 -8.60 -17.69
C VAL A 101 21.86 -8.09 -16.48
N THR A 102 21.78 -6.79 -16.23
CA THR A 102 22.25 -6.18 -14.98
C THR A 102 21.07 -5.52 -14.28
N LEU A 103 20.82 -5.89 -13.03
CA LEU A 103 19.83 -5.25 -12.18
C LEU A 103 20.48 -4.19 -11.30
N VAL A 104 19.88 -3.01 -11.23
CA VAL A 104 20.27 -1.94 -10.30
C VAL A 104 19.07 -1.52 -9.49
N PHE A 105 19.19 -1.55 -8.16
CA PHE A 105 18.09 -1.25 -7.24
C PHE A 105 18.19 0.18 -6.71
N TYR A 106 17.05 0.86 -6.62
CA TYR A 106 16.96 2.25 -6.19
C TYR A 106 15.97 2.41 -5.02
N LYS A 107 16.33 3.29 -4.08
CA LYS A 107 15.42 3.86 -3.09
C LYS A 107 14.60 4.99 -3.71
N PRO A 108 13.38 5.29 -3.20
CA PRO A 108 12.61 6.43 -3.66
C PRO A 108 13.36 7.76 -3.44
N GLY A 109 13.12 8.71 -4.34
CA GLY A 109 13.51 10.11 -4.14
C GLY A 109 12.72 10.77 -3.01
N THR A 110 13.03 12.04 -2.71
CA THR A 110 12.34 12.80 -1.65
C THR A 110 10.84 12.96 -1.90
N ASP A 111 10.42 12.92 -3.16
CA ASP A 111 9.04 12.99 -3.62
C ASP A 111 8.36 11.61 -3.71
N GLY A 112 9.01 10.53 -3.26
CA GLY A 112 8.50 9.17 -3.35
C GLY A 112 8.63 8.54 -4.75
N LYS A 113 9.16 9.28 -5.74
CA LYS A 113 9.25 8.84 -7.13
C LYS A 113 10.60 8.26 -7.48
N PHE A 114 10.66 7.56 -8.61
CA PHE A 114 11.90 7.10 -9.18
C PHE A 114 12.75 8.29 -9.67
N GLN A 115 14.03 8.27 -9.33
CA GLN A 115 15.02 9.19 -9.87
C GLN A 115 16.32 8.43 -10.13
N ARG A 116 16.80 8.47 -11.37
CA ARG A 116 18.04 7.81 -11.78
C ARG A 116 19.24 8.59 -11.24
N SER A 117 19.71 8.23 -10.04
CA SER A 117 20.82 8.88 -9.35
C SER A 117 21.64 7.85 -8.56
N ALA A 118 22.97 7.92 -8.67
CA ALA A 118 23.88 7.07 -7.91
C ALA A 118 23.72 7.23 -6.38
N ALA A 119 23.20 8.36 -5.91
CA ALA A 119 22.91 8.59 -4.49
C ALA A 119 21.66 7.82 -3.99
N LEU A 120 20.83 7.34 -4.91
CA LEU A 120 19.63 6.56 -4.64
C LEU A 120 19.81 5.07 -4.90
N GLU A 121 20.94 4.65 -5.48
CA GLU A 121 21.28 3.23 -5.60
C GLU A 121 21.44 2.60 -4.22
N THR A 122 20.89 1.41 -4.03
CA THR A 122 20.88 0.73 -2.74
C THR A 122 21.08 -0.77 -2.89
N THR A 123 21.80 -1.36 -1.95
CA THR A 123 21.89 -2.81 -1.75
C THR A 123 21.10 -3.26 -0.52
N ASN A 124 20.38 -2.34 0.13
CA ASN A 124 19.53 -2.62 1.28
C ASN A 124 18.13 -3.04 0.80
N SER A 125 17.78 -4.31 1.03
CA SER A 125 16.47 -4.91 0.68
C SER A 125 15.27 -4.14 1.23
N TYR A 126 15.40 -3.58 2.45
CA TYR A 126 14.30 -2.84 3.08
C TYR A 126 14.01 -1.51 2.38
N ALA A 127 15.01 -0.90 1.74
CA ALA A 127 14.92 0.41 1.09
C ALA A 127 14.70 0.33 -0.43
N ALA A 128 14.97 -0.80 -1.07
CA ALA A 128 14.78 -0.99 -2.50
C ALA A 128 13.28 -0.97 -2.87
N ARG A 129 12.89 -0.09 -3.79
CA ARG A 129 11.51 0.01 -4.31
C ARG A 129 11.41 0.07 -5.82
N PHE A 130 12.49 0.49 -6.46
CA PHE A 130 12.60 0.46 -7.91
C PHE A 130 13.76 -0.42 -8.33
N VAL A 131 13.62 -1.02 -9.50
CA VAL A 131 14.67 -1.81 -10.14
C VAL A 131 14.78 -1.40 -11.59
N GLU A 132 16.01 -1.14 -12.01
CA GLU A 132 16.39 -0.95 -13.39
C GLU A 132 16.97 -2.25 -13.93
N ALA A 133 16.36 -2.77 -14.99
CA ALA A 133 16.92 -3.84 -15.81
C ALA A 133 17.68 -3.22 -16.99
N ARG A 134 19.00 -3.40 -17.01
CA ARG A 134 19.86 -3.01 -18.14
C ARG A 134 20.23 -4.24 -18.95
N ILE A 135 19.87 -4.24 -20.23
CA ILE A 135 20.23 -5.30 -21.16
C ILE A 135 21.53 -4.91 -21.86
N ARG A 136 22.47 -5.85 -21.91
CA ARG A 136 23.77 -5.67 -22.56
C ARG A 136 23.62 -5.35 -24.05
N ASP A 137 24.45 -4.42 -24.53
CA ASP A 137 24.52 -4.04 -25.95
C ASP A 137 24.63 -5.25 -26.88
N ARG A 138 23.84 -5.24 -27.96
CA ARG A 138 23.78 -6.26 -29.00
C ARG A 138 24.16 -5.70 -30.36
N ASP A 139 25.13 -6.32 -31.00
CA ASP A 139 25.51 -6.00 -32.38
C ASP A 139 24.57 -6.69 -33.38
N VAL A 140 23.80 -5.90 -34.14
CA VAL A 140 22.96 -6.37 -35.24
C VAL A 140 23.68 -6.15 -36.56
N ARG A 141 24.27 -7.22 -37.11
CA ARG A 141 25.00 -7.12 -38.38
C ARG A 141 24.12 -6.57 -39.51
N ALA A 142 24.42 -5.33 -39.90
CA ALA A 142 23.87 -4.66 -41.07
C ALA A 142 24.65 -5.11 -42.32
N ALA A 143 24.15 -6.13 -43.02
CA ALA A 143 24.88 -6.77 -44.11
C ALA A 143 25.14 -5.81 -45.28
N VAL A 144 24.20 -4.90 -45.54
CA VAL A 144 24.28 -3.94 -46.65
C VAL A 144 25.15 -2.75 -46.25
N ALA A 145 25.05 -2.28 -45.00
CA ALA A 145 25.95 -1.25 -44.48
C ALA A 145 27.41 -1.76 -44.37
N ALA A 146 27.61 -3.02 -44.00
CA ALA A 146 28.93 -3.68 -43.99
C ALA A 146 29.48 -3.87 -45.42
N ALA A 147 28.63 -4.22 -46.39
CA ALA A 147 29.05 -4.29 -47.78
C ALA A 147 29.42 -2.90 -48.32
N PHE A 148 28.62 -1.87 -48.03
CA PHE A 148 28.86 -0.50 -48.48
C PHE A 148 30.15 0.07 -47.90
N SER A 149 30.38 -0.05 -46.59
CA SER A 149 31.64 0.35 -45.93
C SER A 149 32.86 -0.38 -46.51
N SER A 150 32.75 -1.68 -46.80
CA SER A 150 33.84 -2.43 -47.46
C SER A 150 34.16 -1.93 -48.88
N LEU A 151 33.16 -1.38 -49.58
CA LEU A 151 33.28 -0.86 -50.95
C LEU A 151 33.79 0.59 -50.99
N THR A 152 33.37 1.43 -50.03
CA THR A 152 33.71 2.86 -49.99
C THR A 152 34.92 3.18 -49.13
N GLY A 153 35.35 2.25 -48.25
CA GLY A 153 36.39 2.48 -47.26
C GLY A 153 35.92 3.32 -46.06
N GLU A 154 34.62 3.61 -45.98
CA GLU A 154 34.01 4.32 -44.86
C GLU A 154 33.82 3.41 -43.65
N THR A 155 33.79 3.98 -42.45
CA THR A 155 33.52 3.23 -41.22
C THR A 155 32.08 2.69 -41.21
N THR A 156 31.91 1.43 -40.81
CA THR A 156 30.57 0.86 -40.57
C THR A 156 29.81 1.70 -39.55
N PRO A 157 28.54 2.07 -39.80
CA PRO A 157 27.68 2.67 -38.79
C PRO A 157 27.58 1.79 -37.55
N ASP A 158 27.43 2.42 -36.39
CA ASP A 158 27.20 1.70 -35.13
C ASP A 158 25.88 0.92 -35.23
N SER A 159 25.99 -0.40 -35.06
CA SER A 159 24.88 -1.35 -35.11
C SER A 159 24.55 -1.96 -33.75
N ASN A 160 25.01 -1.32 -32.67
CA ASN A 160 24.66 -1.73 -31.32
C ASN A 160 23.24 -1.28 -30.94
N VAL A 161 22.51 -2.22 -30.36
CA VAL A 161 21.14 -2.09 -29.89
C VAL A 161 21.14 -2.41 -28.41
N ASN A 162 20.54 -1.55 -27.59
CA ASN A 162 20.46 -1.74 -26.14
C ASN A 162 19.07 -1.40 -25.62
N ALA A 163 18.75 -1.91 -24.44
CA ALA A 163 17.47 -1.65 -23.80
C ALA A 163 17.67 -1.51 -22.29
N SER A 164 16.91 -0.60 -21.71
CA SER A 164 16.77 -0.50 -20.26
C SER A 164 15.32 -0.24 -19.91
N SER A 165 14.91 -0.74 -18.75
CA SER A 165 13.57 -0.51 -18.23
C SER A 165 13.63 -0.35 -16.72
N VAL A 166 12.83 0.57 -16.19
CA VAL A 166 12.69 0.76 -14.75
C VAL A 166 11.27 0.49 -14.35
N ALA A 167 11.09 -0.35 -13.34
CA ALA A 167 9.81 -0.63 -12.72
C ALA A 167 9.87 -0.39 -11.22
N GLY A 168 8.72 -0.11 -10.63
CA GLY A 168 8.55 0.03 -9.19
C GLY A 168 7.36 -0.75 -8.66
N PHE A 169 7.41 -1.06 -7.37
CA PHE A 169 6.32 -1.67 -6.62
C PHE A 169 5.74 -0.67 -5.61
N SER A 170 4.41 -0.61 -5.55
CA SER A 170 3.68 0.17 -4.57
C SER A 170 2.39 -0.55 -4.16
N LEU A 171 2.03 -0.42 -2.88
CA LEU A 171 0.75 -0.87 -2.36
C LEU A 171 -0.26 0.27 -2.44
N GLU A 172 -1.42 0.00 -3.03
CA GLU A 172 -2.55 0.92 -3.08
C GLU A 172 -3.74 0.32 -2.33
N ALA A 173 -4.46 1.13 -1.55
CA ALA A 173 -5.62 0.67 -0.80
C ALA A 173 -6.77 1.68 -0.86
N CYS A 174 -8.00 1.16 -0.92
CA CYS A 174 -9.23 1.95 -0.89
C CYS A 174 -10.01 1.66 0.40
N ASN A 175 -10.84 2.60 0.87
CA ASN A 175 -11.56 2.50 2.16
C ASN A 175 -10.63 2.25 3.36
N VAL A 176 -9.56 3.02 3.48
CA VAL A 176 -8.60 2.93 4.58
C VAL A 176 -8.65 4.18 5.44
N ALA A 177 -8.34 4.06 6.73
CA ALA A 177 -8.25 5.26 7.56
C ALA A 177 -7.04 6.10 7.09
N PRO A 178 -7.13 7.44 7.12
CA PRO A 178 -6.03 8.33 6.70
C PRO A 178 -4.95 8.39 7.78
N VAL A 179 -4.40 7.23 8.19
CA VAL A 179 -3.37 7.09 9.21
C VAL A 179 -2.30 6.10 8.77
N ALA A 180 -1.05 6.42 9.11
CA ALA A 180 0.08 5.53 8.97
C ALA A 180 0.74 5.32 10.33
N MET A 181 1.27 4.12 10.53
CA MET A 181 1.91 3.71 11.76
C MET A 181 3.32 3.20 11.49
N CYS A 182 4.24 3.67 12.30
CA CYS A 182 5.59 3.12 12.34
C CYS A 182 5.57 1.71 12.90
N LEU A 183 5.98 0.75 12.08
CA LEU A 183 5.97 -0.65 12.47
C LEU A 183 6.86 -0.89 13.70
N PRO A 184 6.47 -1.79 14.61
CA PRO A 184 7.21 -2.06 15.83
C PRO A 184 8.57 -2.72 15.56
N ALA A 185 8.73 -3.36 14.40
CA ALA A 185 9.94 -4.02 13.94
C ALA A 185 10.08 -3.92 12.41
N VAL A 186 11.31 -4.05 11.90
CA VAL A 186 11.66 -3.95 10.46
C VAL A 186 11.08 -5.06 9.59
N ASP A 187 10.90 -6.26 10.15
CA ASP A 187 10.25 -7.40 9.50
C ASP A 187 8.92 -7.72 10.19
N PHE A 188 8.19 -6.69 10.63
CA PHE A 188 6.87 -6.89 11.20
C PHE A 188 5.95 -7.51 10.14
N ASP A 189 5.23 -8.56 10.52
CA ASP A 189 4.26 -9.24 9.67
C ASP A 189 2.91 -9.26 10.39
N ALA A 190 1.90 -8.60 9.83
CA ALA A 190 0.59 -8.55 10.45
C ALA A 190 -0.06 -9.95 10.54
N ALA A 191 0.20 -10.86 9.59
CA ALA A 191 -0.38 -12.20 9.57
C ALA A 191 0.02 -13.01 10.81
N SER A 192 1.28 -12.93 11.21
CA SER A 192 1.83 -13.59 12.40
C SER A 192 1.48 -12.91 13.73
N ASN A 193 0.74 -11.80 13.70
CA ASN A 193 0.43 -10.97 14.86
C ASN A 193 -1.08 -10.72 15.07
N ILE A 194 -1.95 -11.41 14.34
CA ILE A 194 -3.41 -11.41 14.57
C ILE A 194 -3.70 -11.83 16.03
N GLY A 195 -4.61 -11.11 16.69
CA GLY A 195 -5.01 -11.32 18.09
C GLY A 195 -4.04 -10.73 19.12
N LYS A 196 -2.91 -10.16 18.71
CA LYS A 196 -1.96 -9.49 19.62
C LYS A 196 -2.32 -8.02 19.76
N THR A 197 -2.12 -7.50 20.96
CA THR A 197 -2.31 -6.07 21.23
C THR A 197 -1.09 -5.27 20.79
N LEU A 198 -1.34 -4.08 20.26
CA LEU A 198 -0.35 -3.04 20.00
C LEU A 198 -0.74 -1.76 20.75
N GLU A 199 0.16 -1.28 21.60
CA GLU A 199 0.09 0.03 22.23
C GLU A 199 0.64 1.07 21.25
N VAL A 200 -0.26 1.89 20.74
CA VAL A 200 0.01 2.89 19.72
C VAL A 200 0.10 4.27 20.36
N LYS A 201 1.22 4.96 20.12
CA LYS A 201 1.45 6.34 20.56
C LYS A 201 0.97 7.31 19.49
N LEU A 202 0.07 8.21 19.87
CA LEU A 202 -0.36 9.32 19.04
C LEU A 202 0.66 10.45 19.26
N ASP A 203 1.64 10.63 18.37
CA ASP A 203 2.74 11.60 18.55
C ASP A 203 2.63 12.88 17.68
N VAL A 204 3.19 13.97 18.21
CA VAL A 204 3.24 15.35 17.72
C VAL A 204 4.62 15.80 17.24
N ASN A 205 5.69 15.00 17.39
CA ASN A 205 7.01 15.40 16.89
C ASN A 205 7.10 15.35 15.36
N VAL A 206 7.38 16.50 14.76
CA VAL A 206 7.25 16.78 13.32
C VAL A 206 8.38 16.21 12.44
N SER A 207 9.45 15.68 13.03
CA SER A 207 10.67 15.34 12.29
C SER A 207 10.94 13.84 12.14
N ARG A 208 10.42 12.97 13.02
CA ARG A 208 10.68 11.52 12.92
C ARG A 208 9.64 10.69 13.68
N LEU A 209 9.03 9.73 12.99
CA LEU A 209 8.26 8.65 13.60
C LEU A 209 9.20 7.62 14.22
N ILE A 210 8.90 7.20 15.45
CA ILE A 210 9.55 6.06 16.11
C ILE A 210 8.59 4.86 16.15
N PRO A 211 9.12 3.62 16.30
CA PRO A 211 8.29 2.41 16.33
C PRO A 211 7.10 2.50 17.30
N GLY A 212 5.93 2.09 16.84
CA GLY A 212 4.68 2.13 17.62
C GLY A 212 3.97 3.49 17.60
N GLN A 213 4.44 4.47 16.82
CA GLN A 213 3.72 5.73 16.65
C GLN A 213 2.78 5.73 15.45
N LEU A 214 1.61 6.34 15.61
CA LEU A 214 0.61 6.53 14.58
C LEU A 214 0.39 8.01 14.30
N ARG A 215 0.20 8.34 13.02
CA ARG A 215 0.07 9.70 12.53
C ARG A 215 -0.90 9.76 11.36
N ALA A 216 -1.58 10.90 11.20
CA ALA A 216 -2.44 11.12 10.04
C ALA A 216 -1.63 11.29 8.74
N VAL A 217 -2.16 10.77 7.64
CA VAL A 217 -1.65 10.97 6.28
C VAL A 217 -2.61 11.80 5.45
N HIS A 218 -2.07 12.56 4.51
CA HIS A 218 -2.85 13.34 3.56
C HIS A 218 -3.50 12.40 2.55
N THR A 219 -4.82 12.44 2.46
CA THR A 219 -5.58 11.85 1.35
C THR A 219 -5.72 12.92 0.29
N LEU A 220 -5.25 12.67 -0.94
CA LEU A 220 -5.35 13.61 -2.05
C LEU A 220 -6.80 14.10 -2.18
N THR A 221 -7.00 15.41 -1.97
CA THR A 221 -8.30 16.08 -1.89
C THR A 221 -9.04 16.16 -3.22
N ASP A 222 -8.36 15.87 -4.33
CA ASP A 222 -8.85 16.21 -5.66
C ASP A 222 -9.74 15.12 -6.28
N SER A 223 -9.92 13.99 -5.61
CA SER A 223 -10.78 12.87 -6.04
C SER A 223 -11.81 12.47 -4.97
N LEU A 224 -12.23 13.40 -4.11
CA LEU A 224 -13.32 13.16 -3.14
C LEU A 224 -14.71 13.33 -3.79
N ASP A 225 -14.91 12.75 -4.98
CA ASP A 225 -16.23 12.65 -5.60
C ASP A 225 -17.09 11.69 -4.77
N GLY A 226 -18.00 12.24 -3.95
CA GLY A 226 -18.98 11.46 -3.17
C GLY A 226 -19.08 11.79 -1.69
N LEU A 227 -18.10 12.53 -1.12
CA LEU A 227 -18.05 12.71 0.32
C LEU A 227 -18.90 13.89 0.84
N GLU A 228 -20.22 13.75 0.83
CA GLU A 228 -21.16 14.80 1.27
C GLU A 228 -20.95 15.17 2.76
N ILE A 229 -20.55 14.20 3.60
CA ILE A 229 -20.46 14.34 5.06
C ILE A 229 -19.33 15.28 5.50
N CYS A 230 -18.17 15.24 4.82
CA CYS A 230 -17.00 16.07 5.13
C CYS A 230 -16.74 17.16 4.07
N ALA A 231 -17.71 17.40 3.19
CA ALA A 231 -17.59 18.38 2.11
C ALA A 231 -17.28 19.79 2.64
N GLY A 232 -16.35 20.48 1.99
CA GLY A 232 -15.96 21.86 2.34
C GLY A 232 -14.99 21.98 3.52
N LEU A 233 -14.58 20.87 4.15
CA LEU A 233 -13.50 20.85 5.13
C LEU A 233 -12.14 20.72 4.43
N LEU A 234 -11.10 21.32 5.02
CA LEU A 234 -9.74 21.30 4.49
C LEU A 234 -8.73 21.07 5.62
N GLY A 235 -7.58 20.49 5.28
CA GLY A 235 -6.49 20.26 6.23
C GLY A 235 -6.93 19.43 7.44
N ARG A 236 -6.63 19.93 8.65
CA ARG A 236 -6.87 19.21 9.90
C ARG A 236 -8.34 18.84 10.17
N SER A 237 -9.29 19.66 9.75
CA SER A 237 -10.71 19.39 9.97
C SER A 237 -11.24 18.30 9.05
N LEU A 238 -10.73 18.23 7.82
CA LEU A 238 -11.04 17.16 6.88
C LEU A 238 -10.53 15.82 7.40
N ALA A 239 -9.26 15.76 7.79
CA ALA A 239 -8.65 14.53 8.32
C ALA A 239 -9.35 14.04 9.60
N ALA A 240 -9.69 14.95 10.52
CA ALA A 240 -10.45 14.60 11.72
C ALA A 240 -11.88 14.12 11.38
N CYS A 241 -12.54 14.73 10.40
CA CYS A 241 -13.87 14.32 9.94
C CYS A 241 -13.84 12.91 9.32
N LEU A 242 -12.90 12.66 8.40
CA LEU A 242 -12.69 11.36 7.76
C LEU A 242 -12.41 10.24 8.76
N LEU A 243 -11.64 10.54 9.81
CA LEU A 243 -11.34 9.54 10.83
C LEU A 243 -12.50 9.33 11.81
N ALA A 244 -13.28 10.38 12.07
CA ALA A 244 -14.42 10.34 12.99
C ALA A 244 -15.67 9.72 12.35
N SER A 245 -15.84 9.76 11.04
CA SER A 245 -17.04 9.27 10.35
C SER A 245 -17.25 7.76 10.56
N ARG A 246 -18.51 7.32 10.44
CA ARG A 246 -18.88 5.89 10.51
C ARG A 246 -18.37 5.09 9.31
N GLN A 247 -18.47 5.66 8.11
CA GLN A 247 -17.98 5.07 6.88
C GLN A 247 -16.80 5.89 6.38
N PRO A 248 -15.56 5.34 6.44
CA PRO A 248 -14.44 5.96 5.77
C PRO A 248 -14.57 5.72 4.27
N GLU A 249 -15.35 6.55 3.58
CA GLU A 249 -15.23 6.68 2.13
C GLU A 249 -13.96 7.48 1.84
N THR A 250 -12.81 6.81 1.86
CA THR A 250 -11.59 7.41 1.34
C THR A 250 -11.48 7.07 -0.13
N ALA A 251 -11.46 8.10 -0.97
CA ALA A 251 -11.08 7.98 -2.37
C ALA A 251 -9.75 7.19 -2.47
N CYS A 252 -9.70 6.23 -3.37
CA CYS A 252 -8.49 5.45 -3.63
C CYS A 252 -7.32 6.41 -3.83
N ALA A 253 -6.30 6.31 -2.96
CA ALA A 253 -5.10 7.11 -3.05
C ALA A 253 -4.23 6.60 -4.21
N GLY A 254 -4.70 6.80 -5.43
CA GLY A 254 -3.97 6.50 -6.66
C GLY A 254 -2.92 7.58 -6.89
N GLY A 255 -1.69 7.34 -6.46
CA GLY A 255 -0.62 8.30 -6.66
C GLY A 255 0.56 8.11 -5.73
N GLY A 256 1.31 7.01 -5.90
CA GLY A 256 2.72 6.91 -5.50
C GLY A 256 3.09 7.58 -4.18
N GLY A 257 2.77 6.90 -3.07
CA GLY A 257 3.25 7.23 -1.72
C GLY A 257 2.24 7.96 -0.84
N LEU A 258 2.10 7.50 0.41
CA LEU A 258 1.33 8.21 1.43
C LEU A 258 2.08 9.45 1.92
N HIS A 259 1.59 10.64 1.59
CA HIS A 259 2.15 11.86 2.15
C HIS A 259 1.75 12.00 3.61
N ILE A 260 2.71 11.85 4.52
CA ILE A 260 2.47 12.12 5.94
C ILE A 260 2.15 13.61 6.12
N THR A 261 1.00 13.93 6.72
CA THR A 261 0.66 15.32 7.03
C THR A 261 1.12 15.68 8.45
N ALA A 262 1.52 16.95 8.63
CA ALA A 262 1.76 17.54 9.94
C ALA A 262 0.56 18.34 10.48
N ASP A 263 -0.57 18.33 9.77
CA ASP A 263 -1.68 19.24 10.05
C ASP A 263 -2.58 18.76 11.20
N VAL A 264 -2.55 17.47 11.56
CA VAL A 264 -3.37 16.90 12.63
C VAL A 264 -2.53 16.70 13.89
N SER A 265 -2.92 17.35 14.99
CA SER A 265 -2.28 17.13 16.29
C SER A 265 -2.68 15.77 16.89
N ALA A 266 -1.86 15.19 17.77
CA ALA A 266 -2.22 13.94 18.47
C ALA A 266 -3.55 14.05 19.23
N ASN A 267 -3.85 15.24 19.78
CA ASN A 267 -5.12 15.49 20.45
C ASN A 267 -6.29 15.46 19.46
N ASP A 268 -6.14 16.08 18.28
CA ASP A 268 -7.19 16.06 17.25
C ASP A 268 -7.43 14.65 16.71
N LEU A 269 -6.35 13.88 16.56
CA LEU A 269 -6.39 12.47 16.18
C LEU A 269 -7.10 11.62 17.25
N ALA A 270 -6.74 11.79 18.53
CA ALA A 270 -7.41 11.14 19.66
C ALA A 270 -8.90 11.52 19.71
N ASN A 271 -9.23 12.80 19.55
CA ASN A 271 -10.61 13.30 19.55
C ASN A 271 -11.45 12.65 18.44
N ALA A 272 -10.88 12.49 17.24
CA ALA A 272 -11.56 11.85 16.12
C ALA A 272 -11.73 10.33 16.33
N ILE A 273 -10.74 9.64 16.90
CA ILE A 273 -10.85 8.21 17.24
C ILE A 273 -11.89 7.99 18.34
N ASN A 274 -11.90 8.88 19.33
CA ASN A 274 -12.75 8.83 20.51
C ASN A 274 -14.25 9.02 20.23
N THR A 275 -14.64 9.51 19.05
CA THR A 275 -16.06 9.53 18.64
C THR A 275 -16.66 8.13 18.56
N ARG A 276 -15.84 7.10 18.27
CA ARG A 276 -16.24 5.67 18.32
C ARG A 276 -16.69 5.25 19.72
N PHE A 277 -16.25 5.97 20.75
CA PHE A 277 -16.56 5.74 22.16
C PHE A 277 -17.43 6.86 22.75
N ASP A 278 -18.20 7.57 21.91
CA ASP A 278 -19.11 8.65 22.33
C ASP A 278 -18.44 9.83 23.06
N LYS A 279 -17.12 9.95 22.93
CA LYS A 279 -16.33 11.02 23.53
C LYS A 279 -16.10 12.12 22.50
N PHE A 280 -17.01 13.09 22.44
CA PHE A 280 -16.92 14.25 21.55
C PHE A 280 -16.22 15.42 22.25
N SER A 281 -14.97 15.71 21.87
CA SER A 281 -14.22 16.83 22.42
C SER A 281 -13.29 17.47 21.39
N GLY A 282 -12.77 18.67 21.68
CA GLY A 282 -11.88 19.41 20.78
C GLY A 282 -12.47 19.60 19.38
N ILE A 283 -11.71 19.23 18.34
CA ILE A 283 -12.16 19.35 16.95
C ILE A 283 -13.40 18.50 16.62
N ALA A 284 -13.64 17.42 17.39
CA ALA A 284 -14.76 16.52 17.18
C ALA A 284 -16.04 16.95 17.91
N SER A 285 -16.02 18.02 18.73
CA SER A 285 -17.20 18.45 19.48
C SER A 285 -18.38 18.84 18.57
N GLY A 286 -18.09 19.35 17.38
CA GLY A 286 -19.09 19.73 16.38
C GLY A 286 -19.82 18.54 15.75
N PHE A 287 -19.33 17.32 15.92
CA PHE A 287 -19.95 16.10 15.41
C PHE A 287 -20.96 15.48 16.39
N GLN A 288 -21.05 16.03 17.60
CA GLN A 288 -21.99 15.53 18.60
C GLN A 288 -23.44 15.61 18.09
N ASN A 289 -24.23 14.57 18.37
CA ASN A 289 -25.61 14.40 17.92
C ASN A 289 -25.81 14.24 16.40
N ASN A 290 -24.73 14.17 15.61
CA ASN A 290 -24.84 13.79 14.21
C ASN A 290 -24.76 12.25 14.11
N PRO A 291 -25.77 11.57 13.52
CA PRO A 291 -25.74 10.13 13.34
C PRO A 291 -24.50 9.68 12.54
N ASP A 292 -23.99 10.44 11.58
CA ASP A 292 -22.85 10.03 10.74
C ASP A 292 -21.53 9.83 11.51
N PHE A 293 -21.47 10.29 12.77
CA PHE A 293 -20.30 10.22 13.64
C PHE A 293 -20.54 9.45 14.93
N SER A 294 -21.64 8.71 15.04
CA SER A 294 -22.00 8.08 16.31
C SER A 294 -20.95 7.08 16.82
N ALA A 295 -21.09 6.77 18.11
CA ALA A 295 -20.38 5.69 18.77
C ALA A 295 -20.70 4.30 18.19
N ALA A 296 -19.80 3.36 18.49
CA ALA A 296 -19.97 1.94 18.25
C ALA A 296 -21.05 1.32 19.17
N PRO A 297 -21.51 0.08 18.87
CA PRO A 297 -22.29 -0.71 19.82
C PRO A 297 -21.60 -0.82 21.21
N ASN A 298 -22.43 -1.03 22.24
CA ASN A 298 -22.01 -1.28 23.62
C ASN A 298 -21.02 -0.23 24.19
N VAL A 299 -21.26 1.04 23.87
CA VAL A 299 -20.57 2.18 24.50
C VAL A 299 -21.51 2.79 25.52
N LEU A 300 -21.23 2.57 26.81
CA LEU A 300 -22.04 3.08 27.91
C LEU A 300 -21.36 4.27 28.58
N THR A 301 -21.36 5.43 27.91
CA THR A 301 -20.75 6.68 28.40
C THR A 301 -21.43 7.23 29.65
N GLY A 302 -22.73 6.93 29.80
CA GLY A 302 -23.55 7.45 30.88
C GLY A 302 -25.04 7.20 30.71
N LEU A 303 -25.78 7.44 31.79
CA LEU A 303 -27.24 7.49 31.79
C LEU A 303 -27.70 8.95 31.98
N LEU A 304 -28.77 9.32 31.28
CA LEU A 304 -29.46 10.58 31.50
C LEU A 304 -30.15 10.51 32.87
N ASN A 305 -29.86 11.50 33.72
CA ASN A 305 -30.65 11.70 34.93
C ASN A 305 -32.06 12.25 34.58
N ALA A 306 -32.93 12.35 35.58
CA ALA A 306 -34.30 12.88 35.40
C ALA A 306 -34.36 14.33 34.86
N THR A 307 -33.24 15.06 34.87
CA THR A 307 -33.11 16.42 34.31
C THR A 307 -32.48 16.44 32.90
N GLY A 308 -32.22 15.27 32.30
CA GLY A 308 -31.58 15.15 30.97
C GLY A 308 -30.07 15.39 30.98
N LEU A 309 -29.42 15.38 32.13
CA LEU A 309 -27.97 15.51 32.26
C LEU A 309 -27.33 14.12 32.15
N CYS A 310 -26.33 13.98 31.28
CA CYS A 310 -25.54 12.77 31.18
C CYS A 310 -24.66 12.57 32.42
N LEU A 311 -24.85 11.46 33.13
CA LEU A 311 -24.02 11.07 34.27
C LEU A 311 -23.25 9.78 33.93
N PRO A 312 -21.93 9.71 34.19
CA PRO A 312 -21.15 8.51 33.91
C PRO A 312 -21.66 7.32 34.74
N VAL A 313 -21.82 6.16 34.09
CA VAL A 313 -22.47 4.98 34.69
C VAL A 313 -21.73 4.46 35.92
N GLY A 314 -20.39 4.56 35.93
CA GLY A 314 -19.60 4.11 37.08
C GLY A 314 -19.93 4.85 38.39
N ASN A 315 -20.35 6.11 38.30
CA ASN A 315 -20.74 6.89 39.47
C ASN A 315 -22.18 6.61 39.95
N LEU A 316 -23.01 5.98 39.11
CA LEU A 316 -24.42 5.67 39.38
C LEU A 316 -24.64 4.24 39.89
N LEU A 317 -23.82 3.29 39.44
CA LEU A 317 -23.94 1.87 39.80
C LEU A 317 -22.89 1.40 40.82
N GLY A 318 -21.97 2.26 41.26
CA GLY A 318 -20.91 1.89 42.20
C GLY A 318 -19.85 0.94 41.61
N LEU A 319 -19.97 0.63 40.31
CA LEU A 319 -18.92 0.04 39.49
C LEU A 319 -17.89 1.14 39.28
N GLY A 320 -16.67 1.02 39.78
CA GLY A 320 -15.68 2.11 39.67
C GLY A 320 -15.56 2.67 38.23
N ASN A 321 -15.05 3.88 38.07
CA ASN A 321 -14.81 4.51 36.75
C ASN A 321 -13.71 3.81 35.92
N ALA A 322 -13.46 2.52 36.15
CA ALA A 322 -12.45 1.72 35.50
C ALA A 322 -13.00 1.20 34.16
N ASP A 323 -12.70 1.99 33.14
CA ASP A 323 -12.39 1.67 31.75
C ASP A 323 -13.44 0.93 30.89
N ILE A 324 -14.03 1.72 29.98
CA ILE A 324 -14.96 1.38 28.89
C ILE A 324 -14.26 0.53 27.78
N GLY A 325 -13.19 -0.21 28.11
CA GLY A 325 -12.33 -0.87 27.14
C GLY A 325 -12.06 -2.33 27.45
N LEU A 326 -11.82 -3.11 26.39
CA LEU A 326 -11.34 -4.49 26.54
C LEU A 326 -9.88 -4.48 27.02
N PRO A 327 -9.50 -5.41 27.92
CA PRO A 327 -8.17 -5.43 28.52
C PRO A 327 -7.09 -5.66 27.45
N THR A 328 -5.89 -5.11 27.62
CA THR A 328 -4.73 -5.39 26.74
C THR A 328 -4.13 -6.77 27.01
N ASP A 329 -3.06 -7.15 26.30
CA ASP A 329 -2.34 -8.40 26.62
C ASP A 329 -1.77 -8.31 28.04
N ASP A 330 -1.82 -9.41 28.79
CA ASP A 330 -1.41 -9.45 30.21
C ASP A 330 0.03 -8.96 30.41
N CYS A 331 0.89 -9.24 29.42
CA CYS A 331 2.27 -8.77 29.44
C CYS A 331 2.39 -7.25 29.22
N LEU A 332 1.50 -6.61 28.47
CA LEU A 332 1.46 -5.15 28.36
C LEU A 332 0.95 -4.54 29.67
N ALA A 333 -0.14 -5.09 30.22
CA ALA A 333 -0.71 -4.62 31.49
C ALA A 333 0.27 -4.71 32.68
N THR A 334 1.12 -5.73 32.70
CA THR A 334 2.15 -5.93 33.75
C THR A 334 3.51 -5.30 33.43
N GLY A 335 3.68 -4.71 32.24
CA GLY A 335 4.96 -4.15 31.78
C GLY A 335 6.02 -5.20 31.40
N GLY A 336 5.62 -6.46 31.20
CA GLY A 336 6.47 -7.53 30.67
C GLY A 336 6.69 -7.48 29.14
N CYS A 337 5.84 -6.75 28.41
CA CYS A 337 5.95 -6.45 26.99
C CYS A 337 6.25 -4.96 26.78
N SER A 338 6.81 -4.61 25.62
CA SER A 338 7.09 -3.21 25.26
C SER A 338 5.85 -2.53 24.67
N ILE A 339 5.83 -2.29 23.36
CA ILE A 339 4.69 -1.71 22.63
C ILE A 339 3.78 -2.78 22.03
N GLN A 340 4.27 -4.01 21.86
CA GLN A 340 3.52 -5.10 21.26
C GLN A 340 3.40 -6.23 22.27
N GLY A 341 2.19 -6.73 22.45
CA GLY A 341 1.90 -7.85 23.31
C GLY A 341 2.06 -9.20 22.60
N ASN A 342 1.71 -10.27 23.33
CA ASN A 342 1.90 -11.67 22.91
C ASN A 342 0.59 -12.39 22.56
N GLY A 343 -0.56 -11.72 22.64
CA GLY A 343 -1.91 -12.29 22.44
C GLY A 343 -2.49 -13.04 23.64
N VAL A 344 -1.78 -13.08 24.78
CA VAL A 344 -2.26 -13.72 26.01
C VAL A 344 -2.94 -12.66 26.88
N TRP A 345 -4.18 -12.93 27.28
CA TRP A 345 -5.01 -11.97 28.03
C TRP A 345 -5.91 -12.62 29.06
N ASP A 346 -5.56 -13.81 29.53
CA ASP A 346 -6.39 -14.63 30.43
C ASP A 346 -6.66 -13.91 31.77
N ALA A 347 -5.66 -13.22 32.31
CA ALA A 347 -5.81 -12.49 33.57
C ALA A 347 -6.69 -11.25 33.38
N GLY A 348 -6.45 -10.49 32.31
CA GLY A 348 -7.31 -9.37 31.90
C GLY A 348 -8.75 -9.80 31.63
N ARG A 349 -8.94 -10.91 30.92
CA ARG A 349 -10.25 -11.52 30.61
C ARG A 349 -10.99 -11.90 31.88
N SER A 350 -10.32 -12.61 32.78
CA SER A 350 -10.92 -13.03 34.06
C SER A 350 -11.37 -11.83 34.88
N ALA A 351 -10.56 -10.76 34.94
CA ALA A 351 -10.92 -9.52 35.63
C ALA A 351 -12.10 -8.80 34.95
N TYR A 352 -12.14 -8.79 33.62
CA TYR A 352 -13.24 -8.22 32.85
C TYR A 352 -14.55 -8.99 33.07
N ILE A 353 -14.50 -10.32 33.07
CA ILE A 353 -15.66 -11.19 33.32
C ILE A 353 -16.16 -11.06 34.75
N GLU A 354 -15.26 -11.00 35.73
CA GLU A 354 -15.64 -10.75 37.13
C GLU A 354 -16.36 -9.40 37.28
N ALA A 355 -15.91 -8.37 36.56
CA ALA A 355 -16.49 -7.04 36.62
C ALA A 355 -17.84 -6.89 35.90
N HIS A 356 -18.09 -7.67 34.85
CA HIS A 356 -19.24 -7.47 33.94
C HIS A 356 -20.24 -8.63 33.91
N TYR A 357 -19.83 -9.84 34.28
CA TYR A 357 -20.61 -11.08 34.15
C TYR A 357 -20.64 -11.92 35.44
N ASP A 358 -20.36 -11.31 36.60
CA ASP A 358 -20.34 -11.99 37.92
C ASP A 358 -19.46 -13.26 37.95
N GLY A 359 -18.40 -13.29 37.13
CA GLY A 359 -17.39 -14.35 37.11
C GLY A 359 -17.67 -15.55 36.19
N GLU A 360 -18.81 -15.60 35.48
CA GLU A 360 -19.10 -16.64 34.49
C GLU A 360 -18.80 -16.16 33.07
N ASP A 361 -17.90 -16.83 32.34
CA ASP A 361 -17.53 -16.45 30.97
C ASP A 361 -18.67 -16.78 29.99
N PRO A 362 -19.33 -15.79 29.39
CA PRO A 362 -20.44 -16.04 28.47
C PRO A 362 -19.97 -16.53 27.09
N HIS A 363 -18.70 -16.30 26.73
CA HIS A 363 -18.19 -16.49 25.37
C HIS A 363 -16.83 -17.21 25.34
N PRO A 364 -16.69 -18.41 25.95
CA PRO A 364 -15.41 -19.10 26.12
C PRO A 364 -14.73 -19.50 24.80
N GLU A 365 -15.48 -19.57 23.69
CA GLU A 365 -14.98 -19.92 22.36
C GLU A 365 -14.26 -18.75 21.66
N ALA A 366 -14.53 -17.51 22.06
CA ALA A 366 -13.86 -16.33 21.48
C ALA A 366 -12.39 -16.31 21.90
N GLN A 367 -11.46 -16.29 20.94
CA GLN A 367 -10.02 -16.30 21.23
C GLN A 367 -9.43 -14.89 21.23
N THR A 368 -9.89 -14.05 20.31
CA THR A 368 -9.48 -12.65 20.19
C THR A 368 -10.46 -11.71 20.89
N ARG A 369 -10.02 -10.48 21.18
CA ARG A 369 -10.90 -9.46 21.78
C ARG A 369 -11.97 -9.00 20.82
N PHE A 370 -11.63 -8.94 19.54
CA PHE A 370 -12.60 -8.61 18.52
C PHE A 370 -13.70 -9.68 18.40
N GLU A 371 -13.35 -10.97 18.42
CA GLU A 371 -14.33 -12.06 18.47
C GLU A 371 -15.19 -11.99 19.75
N PHE A 372 -14.56 -11.70 20.90
CA PHE A 372 -15.29 -11.57 22.17
C PHE A 372 -16.28 -10.40 22.10
N TYR A 373 -15.84 -9.24 21.62
CA TYR A 373 -16.71 -8.08 21.38
C TYR A 373 -17.86 -8.42 20.42
N GLN A 374 -17.60 -9.12 19.31
CA GLN A 374 -18.65 -9.53 18.39
C GLN A 374 -19.71 -10.40 19.08
N ALA A 375 -19.26 -11.39 19.87
CA ALA A 375 -20.15 -12.27 20.62
C ALA A 375 -20.98 -11.50 21.67
N GLU A 376 -20.37 -10.53 22.37
CA GLU A 376 -21.08 -9.65 23.31
C GLU A 376 -22.19 -8.85 22.60
N ILE A 377 -21.92 -8.29 21.42
CA ILE A 377 -22.92 -7.52 20.65
C ILE A 377 -24.03 -8.43 20.12
N GLU A 378 -23.70 -9.61 19.59
CA GLU A 378 -24.68 -10.55 19.09
C GLU A 378 -25.65 -10.99 20.20
N ALA A 379 -25.12 -11.36 21.38
CA ALA A 379 -25.92 -11.71 22.55
C ALA A 379 -26.80 -10.54 23.03
N ALA A 380 -26.28 -9.30 22.99
CA ALA A 380 -27.06 -8.12 23.36
C ALA A 380 -28.26 -7.87 22.41
N ILE A 381 -28.08 -8.11 21.10
CA ILE A 381 -29.16 -7.95 20.10
C ILE A 381 -30.26 -9.00 20.31
N GLU A 382 -29.92 -10.25 20.66
CA GLU A 382 -30.91 -11.30 20.92
C GLU A 382 -31.83 -10.95 22.11
N LEU A 383 -31.30 -10.25 23.12
CA LEU A 383 -32.05 -9.83 24.31
C LEU A 383 -33.02 -8.66 24.06
N GLU A 384 -32.79 -7.81 23.04
CA GLU A 384 -33.72 -6.74 22.63
C GLU A 384 -35.10 -7.27 22.17
N GLY A 385 -35.21 -8.57 21.87
CA GLY A 385 -36.47 -9.24 21.51
C GLY A 385 -37.37 -9.65 22.69
N THR A 386 -36.89 -9.53 23.94
CA THR A 386 -37.61 -9.94 25.15
C THR A 386 -37.76 -8.77 26.14
N PRO A 387 -38.98 -8.44 26.59
CA PRO A 387 -39.14 -7.41 27.61
C PRO A 387 -38.49 -7.88 28.91
N LEU A 388 -37.46 -7.16 29.37
CA LEU A 388 -36.66 -7.47 30.56
C LEU A 388 -37.56 -7.62 31.81
N LEU A 389 -37.92 -8.86 32.13
CA LEU A 389 -38.28 -9.29 33.47
C LEU A 389 -37.23 -10.31 33.93
N GLY A 390 -36.14 -9.78 34.50
CA GLY A 390 -35.21 -10.51 35.35
C GLY A 390 -34.60 -11.77 34.73
N ALA A 391 -33.52 -11.63 33.96
CA ALA A 391 -32.56 -12.70 33.74
C ALA A 391 -31.20 -12.12 33.31
N VAL A 392 -30.16 -12.52 34.05
CA VAL A 392 -28.73 -12.56 33.70
C VAL A 392 -28.06 -11.23 33.31
N GLY A 393 -27.26 -10.67 34.24
CA GLY A 393 -25.93 -10.12 33.94
C GLY A 393 -25.75 -9.08 32.83
N GLY A 394 -26.79 -8.35 32.41
CA GLY A 394 -26.60 -7.20 31.51
C GLY A 394 -25.86 -6.08 32.23
N LEU A 395 -25.03 -5.32 31.49
CA LEU A 395 -24.26 -4.13 31.94
C LEU A 395 -25.08 -3.08 32.74
N LEU A 396 -26.41 -3.21 32.75
CA LEU A 396 -27.35 -2.34 33.45
C LEU A 396 -28.01 -2.97 34.70
N GLY A 397 -27.65 -4.18 35.14
CA GLY A 397 -28.00 -4.68 36.47
C GLY A 397 -29.45 -4.47 36.92
N GLY A 398 -30.43 -4.84 36.07
CA GLY A 398 -31.84 -4.87 36.47
C GLY A 398 -32.54 -3.50 36.65
N VAL A 399 -32.31 -2.53 35.75
CA VAL A 399 -33.11 -1.28 35.74
C VAL A 399 -34.56 -1.57 35.30
N VAL A 400 -35.52 -1.22 36.16
CA VAL A 400 -36.98 -1.43 36.00
C VAL A 400 -37.70 -0.44 35.07
N SER A 401 -36.96 0.37 34.31
CA SER A 401 -37.47 1.28 33.28
C SER A 401 -36.35 1.60 32.31
N GLU A 402 -36.60 1.60 30.99
CA GLU A 402 -35.60 1.96 29.96
C GLU A 402 -34.94 3.30 30.30
N PRO A 403 -33.69 3.32 30.81
CA PRO A 403 -33.05 4.57 31.17
C PRO A 403 -32.61 5.27 29.89
N GLY A 404 -32.86 6.58 29.78
CA GLY A 404 -32.39 7.36 28.64
C GLY A 404 -30.86 7.30 28.59
N MET A 405 -30.28 6.76 27.53
CA MET A 405 -28.83 6.69 27.37
C MET A 405 -28.27 8.04 26.95
N CYS A 406 -27.05 8.36 27.37
CA CYS A 406 -26.37 9.56 26.89
C CYS A 406 -26.06 9.52 25.40
N ALA A 407 -25.92 8.31 24.84
CA ALA A 407 -25.69 8.03 23.43
C ALA A 407 -26.94 7.41 22.79
N PRO A 408 -28.03 8.14 22.54
CA PRO A 408 -29.27 7.57 22.00
C PRO A 408 -29.15 7.10 20.54
N GLN A 409 -27.98 7.23 19.91
CA GLN A 409 -27.74 6.99 18.49
C GLN A 409 -26.59 5.99 18.25
N ALA A 410 -26.26 5.14 19.22
CA ALA A 410 -25.24 4.11 19.06
C ALA A 410 -25.49 3.31 17.77
N ASN A 411 -24.44 3.14 16.97
CA ASN A 411 -24.54 2.38 15.73
C ASN A 411 -24.78 0.90 16.06
N LYS A 412 -25.48 0.17 15.19
CA LYS A 412 -25.61 -1.29 15.27
C LYS A 412 -24.45 -2.03 14.61
N ASP A 413 -23.61 -1.31 13.86
CA ASP A 413 -22.47 -1.88 13.16
C ASP A 413 -21.31 -2.19 14.11
N VAL A 414 -21.03 -3.50 14.29
CA VAL A 414 -19.89 -4.02 15.06
C VAL A 414 -18.55 -3.57 14.49
N LYS A 415 -18.47 -3.24 13.19
CA LYS A 415 -17.22 -2.85 12.52
C LYS A 415 -16.78 -1.43 12.84
N ARG A 416 -17.59 -0.64 13.56
CA ARG A 416 -17.33 0.79 13.85
C ARG A 416 -16.00 1.06 14.58
N ARG A 417 -15.51 0.11 15.38
CA ARG A 417 -14.22 0.20 16.11
C ARG A 417 -13.02 -0.30 15.28
N LEU A 418 -13.26 -0.84 14.09
CA LEU A 418 -12.20 -1.25 13.18
C LEU A 418 -11.66 -0.05 12.40
N MET A 419 -10.39 -0.13 12.05
CA MET A 419 -9.76 0.77 11.08
C MET A 419 -8.62 0.04 10.38
N VAL A 420 -8.39 0.39 9.11
CA VAL A 420 -7.21 -0.07 8.38
C VAL A 420 -6.08 0.95 8.51
N VAL A 421 -4.90 0.47 8.87
CA VAL A 421 -3.70 1.26 9.12
C VAL A 421 -2.62 0.90 8.10
N ALA A 422 -1.94 1.91 7.57
CA ALA A 422 -0.77 1.71 6.73
C ALA A 422 0.48 1.50 7.59
N GLY A 423 1.14 0.35 7.46
CA GLY A 423 2.41 0.06 8.11
C GLY A 423 3.60 0.59 7.32
N ILE A 424 4.42 1.42 7.95
CA ILE A 424 5.64 2.00 7.36
C ILE A 424 6.87 1.64 8.19
N ASP A 425 7.99 1.41 7.51
CA ASP A 425 9.28 1.19 8.17
C ASP A 425 10.01 2.52 8.38
N CYS A 426 10.10 2.95 9.64
CA CYS A 426 10.85 4.15 10.05
C CYS A 426 12.19 3.82 10.76
N LEU A 427 12.61 2.56 10.71
CA LEU A 427 13.85 2.08 11.30
C LEU A 427 14.95 1.92 10.25
N SER A 428 14.62 1.36 9.07
CA SER A 428 15.61 1.07 8.02
C SER A 428 15.72 2.15 6.96
N ALA A 429 14.68 2.94 6.80
CA ALA A 429 14.68 4.07 5.90
C ALA A 429 15.09 5.32 6.70
N GLU A 430 16.15 6.00 6.26
CA GLU A 430 16.57 7.33 6.76
C GLU A 430 15.51 8.38 6.40
N LEU A 431 14.29 8.19 6.91
CA LEU A 431 13.14 9.02 6.63
C LEU A 431 13.19 10.22 7.55
N ASP A 432 13.54 11.35 6.97
CA ASP A 432 13.11 12.63 7.53
C ASP A 432 11.60 12.74 7.28
N ALA A 433 10.81 12.48 8.33
CA ALA A 433 9.35 12.42 8.26
C ALA A 433 8.71 13.80 7.96
N ALA A 434 9.53 14.87 7.95
CA ALA A 434 9.10 16.22 7.57
C ALA A 434 9.07 16.45 6.05
N VAL A 435 9.75 15.62 5.26
CA VAL A 435 9.94 15.84 3.80
C VAL A 435 9.72 14.57 2.98
N THR A 436 9.89 13.39 3.58
CA THR A 436 9.99 12.12 2.87
C THR A 436 8.74 11.28 3.08
N VAL A 437 8.21 10.72 2.00
CA VAL A 437 7.13 9.73 2.04
C VAL A 437 7.72 8.35 2.28
N PRO A 438 7.55 7.73 3.46
CA PRO A 438 7.86 6.32 3.61
C PRO A 438 6.98 5.50 2.68
N PRO A 439 7.54 4.55 1.92
CA PRO A 439 6.71 3.57 1.24
C PRO A 439 5.99 2.71 2.27
N VAL A 440 4.72 2.40 1.99
CA VAL A 440 3.94 1.44 2.76
C VAL A 440 4.54 0.05 2.56
N GLN A 441 4.80 -0.67 3.65
CA GLN A 441 5.24 -2.06 3.61
C GLN A 441 4.07 -3.04 3.61
N GLN A 442 3.00 -2.73 4.34
CA GLN A 442 1.77 -3.54 4.38
C GLN A 442 0.60 -2.73 4.93
N PHE A 443 -0.61 -3.15 4.59
CA PHE A 443 -1.84 -2.69 5.25
C PHE A 443 -2.34 -3.78 6.18
N PHE A 444 -2.91 -3.37 7.32
CA PHE A 444 -3.53 -4.31 8.26
C PHE A 444 -4.68 -3.64 8.99
N GLU A 445 -5.63 -4.46 9.40
CA GLU A 445 -6.82 -4.04 10.14
C GLU A 445 -6.55 -4.13 11.64
N VAL A 446 -7.01 -3.12 12.36
CA VAL A 446 -6.95 -3.11 13.82
C VAL A 446 -8.31 -2.76 14.43
N PHE A 447 -8.57 -3.35 15.58
CA PHE A 447 -9.72 -3.09 16.43
C PHE A 447 -9.30 -2.24 17.63
N THR A 448 -9.95 -1.10 17.84
CA THR A 448 -9.66 -0.24 19.01
C THR A 448 -10.27 -0.84 20.28
N LEU A 449 -9.41 -1.14 21.26
CA LEU A 449 -9.84 -1.80 22.51
C LEU A 449 -10.59 -0.84 23.44
N GLY A 450 -10.23 0.44 23.39
CA GLY A 450 -10.80 1.50 24.22
C GLY A 450 -10.51 2.88 23.63
N PRO A 451 -11.00 3.95 24.28
CA PRO A 451 -10.69 5.31 23.87
C PRO A 451 -9.19 5.60 23.97
N ALA A 452 -8.70 6.46 23.09
CA ALA A 452 -7.37 7.03 23.20
C ALA A 452 -7.30 7.98 24.41
N GLU A 453 -6.39 7.71 25.33
CA GLU A 453 -6.19 8.48 26.55
C GLU A 453 -4.71 8.76 26.79
N ASN A 454 -4.39 9.97 27.27
CA ASN A 454 -3.00 10.39 27.54
C ASN A 454 -2.03 10.21 26.35
N GLY A 455 -2.54 10.30 25.11
CA GLY A 455 -1.76 10.11 23.88
C GLY A 455 -1.46 8.65 23.52
N LEU A 456 -2.09 7.69 24.21
CA LEU A 456 -1.99 6.26 23.94
C LEU A 456 -3.31 5.73 23.40
N LEU A 457 -3.23 4.78 22.47
CA LEU A 457 -4.35 4.03 21.91
C LEU A 457 -3.96 2.56 21.88
N ASN A 458 -4.75 1.71 22.53
CA ASN A 458 -4.55 0.27 22.47
C ASN A 458 -5.42 -0.32 21.37
N VAL A 459 -4.79 -1.09 20.49
CA VAL A 459 -5.47 -1.77 19.38
C VAL A 459 -5.09 -3.24 19.32
N GLU A 460 -6.00 -4.08 18.85
CA GLU A 460 -5.71 -5.48 18.52
C GLU A 460 -5.63 -5.61 16.99
N ILE A 461 -4.65 -6.37 16.49
CA ILE A 461 -4.56 -6.67 15.05
C ILE A 461 -5.59 -7.74 14.72
N THR A 462 -6.54 -7.45 13.83
CA THR A 462 -7.63 -8.37 13.47
C THR A 462 -7.40 -9.08 12.15
N ALA A 463 -6.72 -8.43 11.21
CA ALA A 463 -6.41 -9.02 9.92
C ALA A 463 -5.18 -8.37 9.27
N CYS A 464 -4.49 -9.11 8.41
CA CYS A 464 -3.54 -8.55 7.46
C CYS A 464 -4.23 -8.37 6.09
N LEU A 465 -3.76 -7.43 5.27
CA LEU A 465 -4.40 -7.06 4.00
C LEU A 465 -3.37 -6.97 2.87
N GLY A 466 -3.73 -7.46 1.69
CA GLY A 466 -2.89 -7.42 0.47
C GLY A 466 -1.98 -8.64 0.26
N GLY A 467 -1.48 -8.83 -0.96
CA GLY A 467 -0.60 -9.95 -1.32
C GLY A 467 -1.17 -11.33 -0.94
N ASN A 468 -0.42 -12.07 -0.10
CA ASN A 468 -0.79 -13.41 0.39
C ASN A 468 -1.76 -13.40 1.60
N CYS A 469 -2.20 -12.22 2.04
CA CYS A 469 -3.15 -12.09 3.13
C CYS A 469 -4.59 -12.29 2.66
N GLY A 470 -5.44 -12.74 3.59
CA GLY A 470 -6.89 -12.83 3.36
C GLY A 470 -7.57 -11.45 3.33
N GLY A 471 -8.90 -11.46 3.25
CA GLY A 471 -9.70 -10.27 3.47
C GLY A 471 -9.81 -9.93 4.96
N GLY A 472 -9.93 -8.64 5.27
CA GLY A 472 -10.28 -8.16 6.60
C GLY A 472 -11.79 -8.22 6.87
N ASN A 473 -12.21 -7.62 7.98
CA ASN A 473 -13.62 -7.49 8.31
C ASN A 473 -14.25 -6.27 7.64
N LEU A 474 -13.46 -5.25 7.34
CA LEU A 474 -13.83 -4.09 6.54
C LEU A 474 -13.77 -4.40 5.04
N ASP A 475 -14.60 -3.70 4.25
CA ASP A 475 -14.63 -3.79 2.79
C ASP A 475 -13.48 -2.98 2.16
N THR A 476 -12.26 -3.26 2.64
CA THR A 476 -11.02 -2.66 2.17
C THR A 476 -10.41 -3.52 1.08
N GLU A 477 -10.10 -2.89 -0.05
CA GLU A 477 -9.38 -3.52 -1.14
C GLU A 477 -7.95 -2.99 -1.16
N VAL A 478 -6.97 -3.91 -1.14
CA VAL A 478 -5.54 -3.61 -1.26
C VAL A 478 -5.03 -4.27 -2.54
N VAL A 479 -4.37 -3.47 -3.37
CA VAL A 479 -3.86 -3.89 -4.67
C VAL A 479 -2.36 -3.67 -4.72
N ASP A 480 -1.66 -4.72 -5.15
CA ASP A 480 -0.25 -4.67 -5.47
C ASP A 480 -0.09 -4.05 -6.87
N VAL A 481 0.52 -2.86 -6.94
CA VAL A 481 0.71 -2.15 -8.20
C VAL A 481 2.17 -2.23 -8.60
N VAL A 482 2.41 -2.91 -9.72
CA VAL A 482 3.71 -2.98 -10.38
C VAL A 482 3.59 -2.24 -11.71
N ARG A 483 4.43 -1.22 -11.91
CA ARG A 483 4.39 -0.42 -13.13
C ARG A 483 5.76 0.03 -13.58
N LEU A 484 5.89 0.23 -14.88
CA LEU A 484 7.00 0.95 -15.48
C LEU A 484 6.95 2.42 -15.04
N VAL A 485 8.11 3.02 -14.81
CA VAL A 485 8.24 4.40 -14.30
C VAL A 485 9.06 5.31 -15.21
N GLU A 486 9.51 4.79 -16.35
CA GLU A 486 10.16 5.54 -17.43
C GLU A 486 9.37 5.48 -18.74
#